data_AF-A0A6G3MM83-F1
#
_entry.id   AF-A0A6G3MM83-F1
#
_cell.length_a   1.000
_cell.length_b   1.000
_cell.length_c   1.000
_cell.angle_alpha   90.00
_cell.angle_beta   90.00
_cell.angle_gamma   90.00
#
_symmetry.space_group_name_H-M   'P 1'
#
loop_
_entity.id
_entity.type
_entity.pdbx_description
1 polymer ?
#
loop_
_entity_poly.entity_id
_entity_poly.type
_entity_poly.pdbx_seq_one_letter_code
_entity_poly.pdbx_strand_id
1 'polypeptide(L)'
;NNVFDKIVATKMEATNLLNQLRYPINYRPDVIDIDPYGSAAIFLDSAVQSISEAGLLCITCTDMASMCGNYPETTLSKYGSMALKSPFCHEMALRILLCSIDSTANRYKRYIVPLLSISVDFYIRVFVQVFTSAAQVKKSIIKKSYVNICNCCST
;
A
#
# COMPACT_ATOMS: atom_id res chain seq x y z
N ASN A 1 1.06 -6.92 30.15
CA ASN A 1 0.73 -5.51 29.89
C ASN A 1 -0.65 -5.06 30.41
N ASN A 2 -1.46 -5.88 31.09
CA ASN A 2 -2.74 -5.45 31.73
C ASN A 2 -3.72 -4.66 30.82
N VAL A 3 -3.92 -5.12 29.59
CA VAL A 3 -4.74 -4.44 28.57
C VAL A 3 -5.84 -5.34 28.00
N PHE A 4 -6.19 -6.42 28.69
CA PHE A 4 -7.10 -7.45 28.19
C PHE A 4 -8.51 -6.93 27.91
N ASP A 5 -8.95 -5.90 28.63
CA ASP A 5 -10.24 -5.21 28.47
C ASP A 5 -10.30 -4.29 27.24
N LYS A 6 -9.13 -3.95 26.66
CA LYS A 6 -9.01 -3.06 25.50
C LYS A 6 -8.66 -3.80 24.20
N ILE A 7 -8.44 -5.11 24.28
CA ILE A 7 -7.96 -5.93 23.17
C ILE A 7 -9.04 -6.91 22.76
N VAL A 8 -9.30 -6.95 21.46
CA VAL A 8 -10.06 -8.02 20.84
C VAL A 8 -9.09 -8.82 19.97
N ALA A 9 -8.77 -10.04 20.41
CA ALA A 9 -7.94 -10.96 19.64
C ALA A 9 -8.81 -11.81 18.72
N THR A 10 -8.33 -12.07 17.51
CA THR A 10 -9.01 -12.92 16.53
C THR A 10 -8.04 -13.85 15.83
N LYS A 11 -8.54 -15.02 15.42
CA LYS A 11 -7.82 -16.01 14.60
C LYS A 11 -8.33 -16.06 13.16
N MET A 12 -9.11 -15.05 12.77
CA MET A 12 -9.61 -14.92 11.41
C MET A 12 -8.48 -14.58 10.43
N GLU A 13 -8.66 -14.99 9.18
CA GLU A 13 -7.83 -14.49 8.09
C GLU A 13 -8.01 -12.96 7.96
N ALA A 14 -6.91 -12.25 7.72
CA ALA A 14 -6.87 -10.79 7.80
C ALA A 14 -7.82 -10.11 6.79
N THR A 15 -7.88 -10.59 5.56
CA THR A 15 -8.79 -10.09 4.52
C THR A 15 -10.25 -10.27 4.92
N ASN A 16 -10.61 -11.40 5.52
CA ASN A 16 -11.95 -11.66 6.05
C ASN A 16 -12.29 -10.71 7.21
N LEU A 17 -11.37 -10.50 8.14
CA LEU A 17 -11.55 -9.54 9.23
C LEU A 17 -11.75 -8.12 8.69
N LEU A 18 -10.88 -7.66 7.80
CA LEU A 18 -10.96 -6.34 7.18
C LEU A 18 -12.29 -6.18 6.43
N ASN A 19 -12.74 -7.20 5.70
CA ASN A 19 -14.03 -7.17 5.02
C ASN A 19 -15.22 -7.06 5.98
N GLN A 20 -15.18 -7.72 7.14
CA GLN A 20 -16.21 -7.55 8.17
C GLN A 20 -16.19 -6.14 8.76
N LEU A 21 -15.01 -5.59 9.03
CA LEU A 21 -14.85 -4.23 9.58
C LEU A 21 -15.29 -3.11 8.63
N ARG A 22 -15.61 -3.41 7.36
CA ARG A 22 -16.17 -2.43 6.42
C ARG A 22 -17.53 -1.89 6.88
N TYR A 23 -18.30 -2.68 7.63
CA TYR A 23 -19.65 -2.35 8.08
C TYR A 23 -19.89 -2.81 9.53
N PRO A 24 -20.59 -2.02 10.36
CA PRO A 24 -21.12 -0.68 10.08
C PRO A 24 -20.03 0.40 10.01
N ILE A 25 -20.28 1.49 9.27
CA ILE A 25 -19.29 2.57 8.99
C ILE A 25 -18.71 3.18 10.28
N ASN A 26 -19.53 3.28 11.33
CA ASN A 26 -19.15 3.89 12.62
C ASN A 26 -18.12 3.08 13.41
N TYR A 27 -17.83 1.85 12.99
CA TYR A 27 -16.87 0.95 13.65
C TYR A 27 -15.63 0.68 12.81
N ARG A 28 -15.45 1.43 11.72
CA ARG A 28 -14.24 1.34 10.91
C ARG A 28 -13.04 1.80 11.74
N PRO A 29 -11.92 1.05 11.69
CA PRO A 29 -10.71 1.46 12.39
C PRO A 29 -10.16 2.79 11.87
N ASP A 30 -9.66 3.61 12.78
CA ASP A 30 -8.95 4.85 12.44
C ASP A 30 -7.50 4.62 12.02
N VAL A 31 -6.93 3.47 12.43
CA VAL A 31 -5.59 3.05 12.06
C VAL A 31 -5.62 1.57 11.69
N ILE A 32 -5.05 1.21 10.55
CA ILE A 32 -4.78 -0.18 10.18
C ILE A 32 -3.29 -0.31 9.89
N ASP A 33 -2.65 -1.29 10.53
CA ASP A 33 -1.25 -1.65 10.27
C ASP A 33 -1.18 -3.03 9.62
N ILE A 34 -0.63 -3.09 8.42
CA ILE A 34 -0.48 -4.30 7.60
C ILE A 34 1.01 -4.61 7.49
N ASP A 35 1.43 -5.66 8.20
CA ASP A 35 2.82 -6.12 8.25
C ASP A 35 2.93 -7.63 7.91
N PRO A 36 2.78 -8.01 6.64
CA PRO A 36 2.85 -9.39 6.21
C PRO A 36 4.29 -9.81 5.89
N TYR A 37 4.52 -11.11 5.91
CA TYR A 37 5.72 -11.68 5.30
C TYR A 37 5.64 -11.54 3.77
N GLY A 38 6.53 -10.72 3.20
CA GLY A 38 6.68 -10.50 1.77
C GLY A 38 5.81 -9.34 1.28
N SER A 39 4.66 -9.66 0.71
CA SER A 39 3.84 -8.73 -0.08
C SER A 39 2.55 -8.35 0.64
N ALA A 40 2.23 -7.05 0.66
CA ALA A 40 0.96 -6.54 1.15
C ALA A 40 -0.15 -6.49 0.10
N ALA A 41 0.14 -6.83 -1.17
CA ALA A 41 -0.76 -6.64 -2.29
C ALA A 41 -2.18 -7.20 -2.09
N ILE A 42 -2.30 -8.41 -1.50
CA ILE A 42 -3.58 -9.09 -1.30
C ILE A 42 -4.48 -8.39 -0.26
N PHE A 43 -3.90 -7.61 0.66
CA PHE A 43 -4.62 -6.94 1.73
C PHE A 43 -5.05 -5.51 1.35
N LEU A 44 -4.44 -4.92 0.30
CA LEU A 44 -4.66 -3.51 -0.03
C LEU A 44 -6.13 -3.20 -0.31
N ASP A 45 -6.84 -4.09 -0.99
CA ASP A 45 -8.24 -3.89 -1.39
C ASP A 45 -9.19 -3.80 -0.19
N SER A 46 -9.09 -4.76 0.73
CA SER A 46 -9.91 -4.80 1.93
C SER A 46 -9.51 -3.70 2.92
N ALA A 47 -8.23 -3.33 2.99
CA ALA A 47 -7.72 -2.25 3.83
C ALA A 47 -8.29 -0.88 3.44
N VAL A 48 -8.22 -0.50 2.15
CA VAL A 48 -8.72 0.82 1.71
C VAL A 48 -10.24 0.94 1.84
N GLN A 49 -10.97 -0.17 1.88
CA GLN A 49 -12.43 -0.17 2.07
C GLN A 49 -12.84 -0.17 3.54
N SER A 50 -12.02 -0.72 4.43
CA SER A 50 -12.32 -0.88 5.86
C SER A 50 -11.82 0.28 6.72
N ILE A 51 -10.79 1.02 6.31
CA ILE A 51 -10.30 2.18 7.04
C ILE A 51 -11.37 3.30 7.11
N SER A 52 -11.45 3.99 8.25
CA SER A 52 -12.33 5.14 8.46
C SER A 52 -11.96 6.32 7.53
N GLU A 53 -12.78 7.36 7.52
CA GLU A 53 -12.49 8.57 6.74
C GLU A 53 -11.35 9.35 7.41
N ALA A 54 -10.36 9.79 6.63
CA ALA A 54 -9.11 10.38 7.13
C ALA A 54 -8.26 9.44 8.02
N GLY A 55 -8.58 8.14 8.05
CA GLY A 55 -7.81 7.15 8.81
C GLY A 55 -6.43 6.87 8.20
N LEU A 56 -5.55 6.34 9.04
CA LEU A 56 -4.15 6.06 8.74
C LEU A 56 -3.94 4.59 8.36
N LEU A 57 -3.42 4.36 7.16
CA LEU A 57 -2.90 3.06 6.74
C LEU A 57 -1.38 3.03 6.88
N CYS A 58 -0.89 2.06 7.64
CA CYS A 58 0.52 1.72 7.73
C CYS A 58 0.74 0.40 7.00
N ILE A 59 1.63 0.37 6.01
CA ILE A 59 1.85 -0.83 5.18
C ILE A 59 3.33 -1.12 5.10
N THR A 60 3.73 -2.31 5.52
CA THR A 60 5.09 -2.85 5.34
C THR A 60 5.11 -3.85 4.18
N CYS A 61 6.19 -3.84 3.40
CA CYS A 61 6.51 -4.92 2.46
C CYS A 61 7.99 -5.31 2.64
N THR A 62 8.26 -6.62 2.72
CA THR A 62 9.62 -7.19 2.74
C THR A 62 10.02 -7.83 1.40
N ASP A 63 9.14 -7.79 0.39
CA ASP A 63 9.35 -8.32 -0.97
C ASP A 63 10.22 -7.39 -1.85
N MET A 64 11.38 -6.97 -1.32
CA MET A 64 12.28 -6.06 -2.02
C MET A 64 12.95 -6.71 -3.23
N ALA A 65 13.16 -8.02 -3.22
CA ALA A 65 13.77 -8.72 -4.36
C ALA A 65 12.93 -8.54 -5.64
N SER A 66 11.60 -8.64 -5.56
CA SER A 66 10.74 -8.35 -6.71
C SER A 66 10.71 -6.85 -7.00
N MET A 67 10.40 -6.00 -6.01
CA MET A 67 10.22 -4.55 -6.22
C MET A 67 11.49 -3.80 -6.62
N CYS A 68 12.67 -4.40 -6.43
CA CYS A 68 13.96 -3.88 -6.91
C CYS A 68 14.37 -4.41 -8.28
N GLY A 69 13.47 -5.08 -9.00
CA GLY A 69 13.65 -5.42 -10.41
C GLY A 69 14.35 -6.75 -10.69
N ASN A 70 14.51 -7.65 -9.72
CA ASN A 70 15.00 -9.01 -10.02
C ASN A 70 13.92 -9.90 -10.66
N TYR A 71 12.64 -9.63 -10.36
CA TYR A 71 11.48 -10.37 -10.86
C TYR A 71 10.36 -9.41 -11.29
N PRO A 72 10.56 -8.64 -12.39
CA PRO A 72 9.64 -7.58 -12.80
C PRO A 72 8.20 -8.07 -13.06
N GLU A 73 8.04 -9.29 -13.57
CA GLU A 73 6.74 -9.95 -13.77
C GLU A 73 5.99 -10.20 -12.44
N THR A 74 6.74 -10.49 -11.37
CA THR A 74 6.18 -10.64 -10.02
C THR A 74 5.69 -9.31 -9.47
N THR A 75 6.44 -8.23 -9.68
CA THR A 75 6.00 -6.88 -9.28
C THR A 75 4.77 -6.44 -10.08
N LEU A 76 4.75 -6.70 -11.38
CA LEU A 76 3.64 -6.34 -12.24
C LEU A 76 2.35 -7.06 -11.82
N SER A 77 2.43 -8.37 -11.57
CA SER A 77 1.26 -9.16 -11.14
C SER A 77 0.73 -8.75 -9.75
N LYS A 78 1.61 -8.41 -8.80
CA LYS A 78 1.22 -8.01 -7.45
C LYS A 78 0.74 -6.56 -7.35
N TYR A 79 1.44 -5.63 -7.99
CA TYR A 79 1.28 -4.19 -7.75
C TYR A 79 0.79 -3.41 -8.97
N GLY A 80 0.71 -4.03 -10.15
CA GLY A 80 0.31 -3.37 -11.39
C GLY A 80 1.36 -2.40 -11.94
N SER A 81 2.62 -2.55 -11.54
CA SER A 81 3.74 -1.73 -12.00
C SER A 81 4.98 -2.58 -12.24
N MET A 82 5.80 -2.20 -13.21
CA MET A 82 7.04 -2.90 -13.53
C MET A 82 8.20 -2.28 -12.74
N ALA A 83 8.94 -3.09 -12.00
CA ALA A 83 10.17 -2.66 -11.33
C ALA A 83 11.36 -2.68 -12.29
N LEU A 84 12.25 -1.71 -12.15
CA LEU A 84 13.51 -1.63 -12.89
C LEU A 84 14.69 -1.86 -11.96
N LYS A 85 15.62 -2.71 -12.38
CA LYS A 85 16.88 -2.90 -11.68
C LYS A 85 17.74 -1.64 -11.87
N SER A 86 17.90 -0.87 -10.81
CA SER A 86 18.52 0.45 -10.84
C SER A 86 19.14 0.81 -9.47
N PRO A 87 20.05 1.79 -9.40
CA PRO A 87 20.60 2.26 -8.11
C PRO A 87 19.54 2.87 -7.18
N PHE A 88 18.44 3.36 -7.74
CA PHE A 88 17.30 3.96 -7.01
C PHE A 88 16.13 2.98 -6.83
N CYS A 89 16.39 1.67 -6.89
CA CYS A 89 15.38 0.63 -6.79
C CYS A 89 14.55 0.71 -5.49
N HIS A 90 15.14 1.14 -4.37
CA HIS A 90 14.43 1.30 -3.10
C HIS A 90 13.39 2.43 -3.17
N GLU A 91 13.74 3.55 -3.78
CA GLU A 91 12.79 4.65 -4.01
C GLU A 91 11.71 4.24 -5.01
N MET A 92 12.09 3.52 -6.08
CA MET A 92 11.16 2.97 -7.04
C MET A 92 10.15 2.03 -6.37
N ALA A 93 10.59 1.15 -5.48
CA ALA A 93 9.74 0.23 -4.73
C ALA A 93 8.69 0.98 -3.90
N LEU A 94 9.09 2.06 -3.21
CA LEU A 94 8.16 2.94 -2.49
C LEU A 94 7.12 3.57 -3.43
N ARG A 95 7.55 4.07 -4.60
CA ARG A 95 6.64 4.68 -5.60
C ARG A 95 5.68 3.66 -6.20
N ILE A 96 6.14 2.44 -6.46
CA ILE A 96 5.32 1.31 -6.92
C ILE A 96 4.25 0.98 -5.88
N LEU A 97 4.65 0.85 -4.60
CA LEU A 97 3.71 0.57 -3.51
C LEU A 97 2.67 1.68 -3.37
N LEU A 98 3.08 2.96 -3.36
CA LEU A 98 2.17 4.10 -3.31
C LEU A 98 1.21 4.14 -4.51
N CYS A 99 1.71 3.87 -5.72
CA CYS A 99 0.91 3.81 -6.93
C CYS A 99 -0.14 2.70 -6.85
N SER A 100 0.23 1.53 -6.32
CA SER A 100 -0.66 0.39 -6.13
C SER A 100 -1.78 0.68 -5.11
N ILE A 101 -1.43 1.28 -3.98
CA ILE A 101 -2.41 1.68 -2.95
C ILE A 101 -3.37 2.74 -3.52
N ASP A 102 -2.85 3.79 -4.16
CA ASP A 102 -3.69 4.84 -4.75
C ASP A 102 -4.61 4.27 -5.84
N SER A 103 -4.09 3.43 -6.72
CA SER A 103 -4.89 2.76 -7.77
C SER A 103 -6.02 1.91 -7.17
N THR A 104 -5.74 1.20 -6.07
CA THR A 104 -6.73 0.40 -5.35
C THR A 104 -7.80 1.29 -4.71
N ALA A 105 -7.42 2.37 -4.03
CA ALA A 105 -8.34 3.33 -3.42
C ALA A 105 -9.25 4.01 -4.45
N ASN A 106 -8.70 4.38 -5.62
CA ASN A 106 -9.42 5.08 -6.68
C ASN A 106 -10.65 4.31 -7.17
N ARG A 107 -10.62 2.97 -7.18
CA ARG A 107 -11.77 2.11 -7.53
C ARG A 107 -13.00 2.37 -6.65
N TYR A 108 -12.78 2.87 -5.45
CA TYR A 108 -13.82 3.13 -4.44
C TYR A 108 -14.12 4.62 -4.25
N LYS A 109 -13.74 5.48 -5.20
CA LYS A 109 -13.85 6.96 -5.09
C LYS A 109 -13.04 7.53 -3.92
N ARG A 110 -12.02 6.79 -3.46
CA ARG A 110 -11.09 7.21 -2.41
C ARG A 110 -9.72 7.52 -3.01
N TYR A 111 -8.95 8.37 -2.35
CA TYR A 111 -7.59 8.72 -2.73
C TYR A 111 -6.70 8.71 -1.51
N ILE A 112 -5.39 8.55 -1.73
CA ILE A 112 -4.42 8.59 -0.63
C ILE A 112 -3.65 9.90 -0.57
N VAL A 113 -3.23 10.25 0.63
CA VAL A 113 -2.25 11.28 0.93
C VAL A 113 -1.06 10.61 1.63
N PRO A 114 0.08 10.44 0.95
CA PRO A 114 1.28 9.91 1.58
C PRO A 114 1.79 10.86 2.66
N LEU A 115 2.04 10.34 3.86
CA LEU A 115 2.60 11.10 4.99
C LEU A 115 4.09 10.80 5.18
N LEU A 116 4.47 9.52 5.06
CA LEU A 116 5.85 9.07 5.27
C LEU A 116 6.10 7.81 4.45
N SER A 117 7.29 7.72 3.85
CA SER A 117 7.76 6.59 3.05
C SER A 117 9.19 6.30 3.43
N ILE A 118 9.49 5.08 3.85
CA ILE A 118 10.81 4.71 4.38
C ILE A 118 11.25 3.39 3.75
N SER A 119 12.52 3.32 3.35
CA SER A 119 13.22 2.07 3.08
C SER A 119 14.25 1.86 4.18
N VAL A 120 14.18 0.72 4.86
CA VAL A 120 15.09 0.35 5.96
C VAL A 120 15.54 -1.08 5.73
N ASP A 121 16.85 -1.25 5.53
CA ASP A 121 17.50 -2.54 5.29
C ASP A 121 16.81 -3.38 4.20
N PHE A 122 15.97 -4.34 4.62
CA PHE A 122 15.31 -5.33 3.76
C PHE A 122 13.80 -5.08 3.58
N TYR A 123 13.25 -3.99 4.10
CA TYR A 123 11.83 -3.68 3.98
C TYR A 123 11.56 -2.22 3.60
N ILE A 124 10.36 -2.00 3.07
CA ILE A 124 9.79 -0.67 2.86
C ILE A 124 8.54 -0.52 3.69
N ARG A 125 8.29 0.69 4.18
CA ARG A 125 7.08 1.04 4.92
C ARG A 125 6.53 2.37 4.45
N VAL A 126 5.22 2.42 4.23
CA VAL A 126 4.50 3.64 3.86
C VAL A 126 3.38 3.92 4.85
N PHE A 127 3.17 5.20 5.13
CA PHE A 127 2.12 5.72 5.98
C PHE A 127 1.27 6.64 5.10
N VAL A 128 0.00 6.30 4.91
CA VAL A 128 -0.89 7.05 4.02
C VAL A 128 -2.22 7.31 4.71
N GLN A 129 -2.76 8.51 4.54
CA GLN A 129 -4.13 8.81 4.92
C GLN A 129 -5.07 8.54 3.76
N VAL A 130 -6.27 8.05 4.06
CA VAL A 130 -7.28 7.73 3.03
C VAL A 130 -8.49 8.65 3.17
N PHE A 131 -8.85 9.30 2.06
CA PHE A 131 -9.96 10.23 1.98
C PHE A 131 -10.92 9.87 0.85
N THR A 132 -12.16 10.32 0.92
CA THR A 132 -13.21 10.06 -0.06
C THR A 132 -13.47 11.31 -0.89
N SER A 133 -13.15 11.29 -2.18
CA SER A 133 -13.48 12.36 -3.11
C SER A 133 -13.32 11.92 -4.56
N ALA A 134 -14.44 11.78 -5.28
CA ALA A 134 -14.41 11.45 -6.70
C ALA A 134 -13.67 12.50 -7.56
N ALA A 135 -13.66 13.76 -7.13
CA ALA A 135 -12.94 14.83 -7.83
C ALA A 135 -11.42 14.69 -7.69
N GLN A 136 -10.93 14.32 -6.49
CA GLN A 136 -9.50 14.10 -6.26
C GLN A 136 -9.01 12.82 -6.94
N VAL A 137 -9.83 11.77 -7.01
CA VAL A 137 -9.51 10.55 -7.77
C VAL A 137 -9.20 10.85 -9.23
N LYS A 138 -9.94 11.76 -9.88
CA LYS A 138 -9.63 12.17 -11.27
C LYS A 138 -8.26 12.82 -11.42
N LYS A 139 -7.72 13.41 -10.34
CA LYS A 139 -6.36 13.98 -10.28
C LYS A 139 -5.29 12.93 -9.96
N SER A 140 -5.64 11.65 -9.78
CA SER A 140 -4.64 10.58 -9.59
C SER A 140 -3.72 10.45 -10.81
N ILE A 141 -4.26 10.66 -12.03
CA ILE A 141 -3.49 10.49 -13.27
C ILE A 141 -2.24 11.37 -13.33
N ILE A 142 -2.29 12.60 -12.80
CA ILE A 142 -1.15 13.52 -12.79
C ILE A 142 -0.07 13.16 -11.76
N LYS A 143 -0.36 12.19 -10.87
CA LYS A 143 0.58 11.71 -9.84
C LYS A 143 1.36 10.48 -10.29
N LYS A 144 0.99 9.89 -11.44
CA LYS A 144 1.58 8.65 -11.97
C LYS A 144 2.45 8.98 -13.18
N SER A 145 3.60 8.33 -13.26
CA SER A 145 4.52 8.46 -14.38
C SER A 145 5.27 7.15 -14.59
N TYR A 146 5.82 7.00 -15.79
CA TYR A 146 6.79 5.95 -16.10
C TYR A 146 8.20 6.49 -15.93
N VAL A 147 9.13 5.59 -15.59
CA VAL A 147 10.56 5.86 -15.58
C VAL A 147 11.19 4.97 -16.63
N ASN A 148 12.00 5.56 -17.50
CA ASN A 148 12.77 4.85 -18.51
C ASN A 148 14.24 4.94 -18.13
N ILE A 149 14.99 3.84 -18.30
CA ILE A 149 16.42 3.78 -18.02
C ILE A 149 17.10 3.10 -19.19
N CYS A 150 18.15 3.72 -19.72
CA CYS A 150 19.05 3.09 -20.67
C CYS A 150 20.03 2.18 -19.93
N ASN A 151 19.95 0.86 -20.16
CA ASN A 151 20.89 -0.10 -19.57
C ASN A 151 22.35 0.12 -19.99
N CYS A 152 22.60 0.81 -21.11
CA CYS A 152 23.95 1.13 -21.58
C CYS A 152 24.53 2.33 -20.84
N CYS A 153 23.74 3.39 -20.65
CA CYS A 153 24.21 4.67 -20.11
C CYS A 153 23.91 4.86 -18.61
N SER A 154 23.08 4.00 -18.01
CA SER A 154 22.55 4.17 -16.65
C SER A 154 21.80 5.49 -16.42
N THR A 155 21.24 6.05 -17.51
CA THR A 155 20.47 7.30 -17.56
C THR A 155 19.11 7.07 -18.18
#